data_AF-A0A0Q8NUR2-F1
#
_entry.id   AF-A0A0Q8NUR2-F1
#
_cell.length_a   1.000
_cell.length_b   1.000
_cell.length_c   1.000
_cell.angle_alpha   90.00
_cell.angle_beta   90.00
_cell.angle_gamma   90.00
#
_symmetry.space_group_name_H-M   'P 1'
#
loop_
_entity.id
_entity.type
_entity.pdbx_description
1 polymer ?
#
loop_
_entity_poly.entity_id
_entity_poly.type
_entity_poly.pdbx_seq_one_letter_code
_entity_poly.pdbx_strand_id
1 'polypeptide(L)'
;MPGILETAFDERLSEVNAYLDFLDALEAATQRGAPRFGETGATISTDQTDILKAGVFVQLYNLIEATMTRCLEALASASSNGRWLPGDLTPAFRKEWVKVVVNTNQDLNAENRLRNALTLAELLVTPQPLRAFKIEKGGGGNWNDTAIEEMLDRLGLRLVLAPTVRTAAKRRVRDKDGPLAVVVKLRNKLAHGSISFKECGANETVIILRAIARDTAMYLRSVVRAVERSIERHEFLVPARRPVPA
;
A
#
# COMPACT_ATOMS: atom_id res chain seq x y z
N MET A 1 16.53 -14.13 -7.13
CA MET A 1 16.85 -12.81 -6.56
C MET A 1 15.53 -12.10 -6.27
N PRO A 2 15.40 -11.35 -5.16
CA PRO A 2 14.18 -10.58 -4.89
C PRO A 2 13.93 -9.59 -6.03
N GLY A 3 12.65 -9.39 -6.39
CA GLY A 3 12.28 -8.42 -7.42
C GLY A 3 12.45 -6.98 -6.94
N ILE A 4 12.36 -6.02 -7.87
CA ILE A 4 12.58 -4.60 -7.57
C ILE A 4 11.58 -4.09 -6.53
N LEU A 5 10.33 -4.58 -6.53
CA LEU A 5 9.32 -4.17 -5.56
C LEU A 5 9.60 -4.78 -4.18
N GLU A 6 10.09 -6.02 -4.12
CA GLU A 6 10.45 -6.65 -2.85
C GLU A 6 11.63 -5.95 -2.18
N THR A 7 12.70 -5.61 -2.92
CA THR A 7 13.83 -4.82 -2.39
C THR A 7 13.38 -3.46 -1.87
N ALA A 8 12.58 -2.75 -2.68
CA ALA A 8 11.98 -1.46 -2.33
C ALA A 8 11.12 -1.49 -1.06
N PHE A 9 10.40 -2.60 -0.84
CA PHE A 9 9.59 -2.84 0.35
C PHE A 9 10.48 -3.13 1.56
N ASP A 10 11.51 -3.95 1.39
CA ASP A 10 12.43 -4.34 2.47
C ASP A 10 13.23 -3.16 3.02
N GLU A 11 13.68 -2.25 2.16
CA GLU A 11 14.29 -0.97 2.57
C GLU A 11 13.38 -0.19 3.52
N ARG A 12 12.11 0.03 3.15
CA ARG A 12 11.15 0.76 3.98
C ARG A 12 10.76 0.02 5.24
N LEU A 13 10.65 -1.30 5.17
CA LEU A 13 10.39 -2.13 6.34
C LEU A 13 11.56 -2.07 7.34
N SER A 14 12.80 -1.96 6.86
CA SER A 14 13.98 -1.83 7.70
C SER A 14 13.97 -0.55 8.55
N GLU A 15 13.46 0.56 8.01
CA GLU A 15 13.27 1.81 8.76
C GLU A 15 12.30 1.62 9.93
N VAL A 16 11.17 0.96 9.69
CA VAL A 16 10.17 0.65 10.73
C VAL A 16 10.76 -0.28 11.79
N ASN A 17 11.50 -1.31 11.38
CA ASN A 17 12.12 -2.24 12.31
C ASN A 17 13.18 -1.56 13.17
N ALA A 18 14.03 -0.70 12.59
CA ALA A 18 15.02 0.07 13.34
C ALA A 18 14.35 0.96 14.40
N TYR A 19 13.20 1.55 14.08
CA TYR A 19 12.42 2.33 15.05
C TYR A 19 11.83 1.47 16.17
N LEU A 20 11.30 0.29 15.85
CA LEU A 20 10.79 -0.66 16.85
C LEU A 20 11.90 -1.20 17.76
N ASP A 21 13.10 -1.45 17.21
CA ASP A 21 14.26 -1.91 17.97
C ASP A 21 14.72 -0.83 18.96
N PHE A 22 14.68 0.45 18.54
CA PHE A 22 14.88 1.58 19.44
C PHE A 22 13.83 1.62 20.57
N LEU A 23 12.55 1.41 20.26
CA LEU A 23 11.48 1.38 21.26
C LEU A 23 11.64 0.21 22.24
N ASP A 24 12.04 -0.97 21.79
CA ASP A 24 12.29 -2.12 22.66
C ASP A 24 13.45 -1.83 23.62
N ALA A 25 14.53 -1.21 23.13
CA ALA A 25 15.65 -0.81 23.97
C ALA A 25 15.22 0.23 25.04
N LEU A 26 14.34 1.16 24.66
CA LEU A 26 13.78 2.17 25.57
C LEU A 26 12.87 1.54 26.64
N GLU A 27 12.01 0.60 26.27
CA GLU A 27 11.14 -0.11 27.20
C GLU A 27 11.96 -0.99 28.17
N ALA A 28 12.98 -1.68 27.69
CA ALA A 28 13.91 -2.45 28.51
C ALA A 28 14.74 -1.57 29.47
N ALA A 29 15.12 -0.36 29.04
CA ALA A 29 15.78 0.61 29.92
C ALA A 29 14.83 1.09 31.02
N THR A 30 13.56 1.31 30.69
CA THR A 30 12.53 1.78 31.64
C THR A 30 12.32 0.79 32.79
N GLN A 31 12.43 -0.52 32.53
CA GLN A 31 12.37 -1.55 33.57
C GLN A 31 13.51 -1.47 34.60
N ARG A 32 14.62 -0.79 34.28
CA ARG A 32 15.78 -0.59 35.15
C ARG A 32 15.79 0.78 35.85
N GLY A 33 14.78 1.61 35.59
CA GLY A 33 14.68 3.00 36.04
C GLY A 33 14.38 3.96 34.88
N ALA A 34 14.06 5.22 35.18
CA ALA A 34 13.75 6.21 34.16
C ALA A 34 14.92 6.36 33.15
N PRO A 35 14.73 6.05 31.86
CA PRO A 35 15.77 6.18 30.84
C PRO A 35 16.28 7.62 30.80
N ARG A 36 17.55 7.82 30.46
CA ARG A 36 18.17 9.16 30.46
C ARG A 36 19.25 9.28 29.40
N PHE A 37 19.50 10.51 28.96
CA PHE A 37 20.57 10.81 28.02
C PHE A 37 21.92 10.89 28.73
N GLY A 38 22.72 9.83 28.66
CA GLY A 38 23.98 9.74 29.40
C GLY A 38 23.78 9.66 30.92
N GLU A 39 24.85 9.80 31.70
CA GLU A 39 24.80 9.61 33.15
C GLU A 39 24.05 10.76 33.87
N THR A 40 24.23 11.99 33.39
CA THR A 40 23.74 13.23 34.01
C THR A 40 22.67 13.97 33.20
N GLY A 41 22.29 13.47 32.02
CA GLY A 41 21.34 14.18 31.17
C GLY A 41 19.88 13.97 31.56
N ALA A 42 19.01 14.59 30.75
CA ALA A 42 17.57 14.58 30.99
C ALA A 42 16.99 13.16 30.95
N THR A 43 16.01 12.91 31.82
CA THR A 43 15.23 11.68 31.78
C THR A 43 14.22 11.72 30.64
N ILE A 44 13.97 10.56 30.05
CA ILE A 44 12.92 10.35 29.06
C ILE A 44 11.63 10.14 29.84
N SER A 45 10.67 11.04 29.65
CA SER A 45 9.39 10.97 30.35
C SER A 45 8.48 9.89 29.76
N THR A 46 7.48 9.48 30.53
CA THR A 46 6.42 8.60 30.03
C THR A 46 5.70 9.23 28.84
N ASP A 47 5.40 10.53 28.90
CA ASP A 47 4.79 11.28 27.79
C ASP A 47 5.62 11.19 26.51
N GLN A 48 6.95 11.34 26.61
CA GLN A 48 7.84 11.21 25.46
C GLN A 48 7.82 9.78 24.91
N THR A 49 7.82 8.77 25.78
CA THR A 49 7.73 7.36 25.38
C THR A 49 6.41 7.04 24.68
N ASP A 50 5.30 7.59 25.18
CA ASP A 50 3.97 7.45 24.56
C ASP A 50 3.92 8.13 23.19
N ILE A 51 4.46 9.34 23.08
CA ILE A 51 4.57 10.05 21.80
C ILE A 51 5.36 9.22 20.77
N LEU A 52 6.48 8.62 21.20
CA LEU A 52 7.29 7.77 20.33
C LEU A 52 6.53 6.50 19.90
N LYS A 53 5.87 5.80 20.82
CA LYS A 53 5.04 4.62 20.49
C LYS A 53 3.98 4.94 19.42
N ALA A 54 3.29 6.08 19.54
CA ALA A 54 2.29 6.50 18.56
C ALA A 54 2.89 6.75 17.15
N GLY A 55 4.17 7.15 17.08
CA GLY A 55 4.89 7.32 15.81
C GLY A 55 4.94 6.07 14.95
N VAL A 56 4.84 4.87 15.54
CA VAL A 56 4.81 3.59 14.81
C VAL A 56 3.64 3.54 13.82
N PHE A 57 2.46 4.03 14.19
CA PHE A 57 1.29 4.00 13.29
C PHE A 57 1.48 4.88 12.06
N VAL A 58 2.18 6.00 12.19
CA VAL A 58 2.51 6.88 11.07
C VAL A 58 3.50 6.19 10.12
N GLN A 59 4.56 5.59 10.67
CA GLN A 59 5.55 4.88 9.87
C GLN A 59 4.96 3.64 9.18
N LEU A 60 4.14 2.85 9.88
CA LEU A 60 3.46 1.70 9.29
C LEU A 60 2.49 2.11 8.18
N TYR A 61 1.76 3.21 8.36
CA TYR A 61 0.89 3.69 7.30
C TYR A 61 1.70 4.17 6.09
N ASN A 62 2.82 4.85 6.31
CA ASN A 62 3.73 5.24 5.23
C ASN A 62 4.25 4.02 4.46
N LEU A 63 4.62 2.94 5.17
CA LEU A 63 5.00 1.67 4.55
C LEU A 63 3.86 1.11 3.67
N ILE A 64 2.63 1.06 4.16
CA ILE A 64 1.46 0.59 3.40
C ILE A 64 1.26 1.45 2.14
N GLU A 65 1.22 2.78 2.30
CA GLU A 65 0.98 3.75 1.22
C GLU A 65 2.07 3.68 0.13
N ALA A 66 3.35 3.65 0.55
CA ALA A 66 4.48 3.55 -0.36
C ALA A 66 4.46 2.22 -1.12
N THR A 67 4.13 1.12 -0.44
CA THR A 67 4.02 -0.22 -1.04
C THR A 67 2.96 -0.23 -2.13
N MET A 68 1.73 0.23 -1.82
CA MET A 68 0.64 0.23 -2.79
C MET A 68 0.91 1.20 -3.95
N THR A 69 1.47 2.36 -3.68
CA THR A 69 1.85 3.32 -4.74
C THR A 69 2.83 2.68 -5.72
N ARG A 70 3.91 2.08 -5.23
CA ARG A 70 4.93 1.43 -6.07
C ARG A 70 4.37 0.24 -6.84
N CYS A 71 3.50 -0.56 -6.22
CA CYS A 71 2.83 -1.66 -6.90
C CYS A 71 1.99 -1.19 -8.09
N LEU A 72 1.18 -0.14 -7.90
CA LEU A 72 0.34 0.42 -8.97
C LEU A 72 1.17 1.08 -10.08
N GLU A 73 2.23 1.78 -9.72
CA GLU A 73 3.16 2.37 -10.70
C GLU A 73 3.88 1.29 -11.53
N ALA A 74 4.32 0.20 -10.90
CA ALA A 74 4.95 -0.91 -11.60
C ALA A 74 4.00 -1.62 -12.57
N LEU A 75 2.75 -1.85 -12.16
CA LEU A 75 1.72 -2.42 -13.05
C LEU A 75 1.41 -1.50 -14.22
N ALA A 76 1.25 -0.20 -13.97
CA ALA A 76 1.01 0.78 -15.01
C ALA A 76 2.18 0.79 -16.01
N SER A 77 3.42 0.91 -15.52
CA SER A 77 4.64 0.90 -16.33
C SER A 77 4.77 -0.37 -17.18
N ALA A 78 4.53 -1.55 -16.59
CA ALA A 78 4.57 -2.82 -17.32
C ALA A 78 3.51 -2.92 -18.43
N SER A 79 2.33 -2.35 -18.19
CA SER A 79 1.20 -2.35 -19.14
C SER A 79 1.30 -1.27 -20.23
N SER A 80 2.16 -0.26 -20.07
CA SER A 80 2.31 0.87 -21.00
C SER A 80 3.77 1.18 -21.35
N ASN A 81 4.54 0.14 -21.69
CA ASN A 81 5.97 0.22 -22.00
C ASN A 81 6.29 0.52 -23.48
N GLY A 82 5.32 1.00 -24.25
CA GLY A 82 5.47 1.25 -25.69
C GLY A 82 5.38 0.01 -26.59
N ARG A 83 5.13 -1.19 -26.03
CA ARG A 83 4.96 -2.43 -26.81
C ARG A 83 3.50 -2.81 -27.04
N TRP A 84 2.63 -2.56 -26.06
CA TRP A 84 1.27 -3.10 -26.03
C TRP A 84 0.25 -2.15 -26.64
N LEU A 85 -0.77 -2.71 -27.30
CA LEU A 85 -1.91 -1.97 -27.82
C LEU A 85 -3.09 -2.01 -26.83
N PRO A 86 -4.04 -1.06 -26.89
CA PRO A 86 -5.24 -1.10 -26.06
C PRO A 86 -6.05 -2.41 -26.15
N GLY A 87 -6.05 -3.04 -27.33
CA GLY A 87 -6.71 -4.31 -27.58
C GLY A 87 -6.07 -5.51 -26.87
N ASP A 88 -4.78 -5.41 -26.49
CA ASP A 88 -4.05 -6.50 -25.84
C ASP A 88 -4.31 -6.57 -24.34
N LEU A 89 -4.77 -5.48 -23.72
CA LEU A 89 -5.09 -5.42 -22.30
C LEU A 89 -6.30 -6.29 -21.94
N THR A 90 -6.31 -6.84 -20.74
CA THR A 90 -7.53 -7.41 -20.15
C THR A 90 -8.62 -6.33 -20.00
N PRO A 91 -9.91 -6.72 -19.92
CA PRO A 91 -10.99 -5.75 -19.71
C PRO A 91 -10.79 -4.85 -18.48
N ALA A 92 -10.21 -5.40 -17.41
CA ALA A 92 -9.90 -4.67 -16.19
C ALA A 92 -8.85 -3.57 -16.42
N PHE A 93 -7.69 -3.92 -16.99
CA PHE A 93 -6.65 -2.93 -17.30
C PHE A 93 -7.07 -1.93 -18.37
N ARG A 94 -7.81 -2.38 -19.38
CA ARG A 94 -8.35 -1.50 -20.42
C ARG A 94 -9.29 -0.46 -19.81
N LYS A 95 -10.12 -0.84 -18.83
CA LYS A 95 -11.00 0.09 -18.11
C LYS A 95 -10.20 1.16 -17.36
N GLU A 96 -9.08 0.79 -16.74
CA GLU A 96 -8.20 1.75 -16.07
C GLU A 96 -7.53 2.71 -17.04
N TRP A 97 -7.04 2.21 -18.17
CA TRP A 97 -6.50 3.04 -19.24
C TRP A 97 -7.57 4.02 -19.79
N VAL A 98 -8.78 3.54 -20.07
CA VAL A 98 -9.89 4.37 -20.58
C VAL A 98 -10.21 5.51 -19.62
N LYS A 99 -10.27 5.28 -18.30
CA LYS A 99 -10.56 6.32 -17.31
C LYS A 99 -9.60 7.51 -17.41
N VAL A 100 -8.31 7.22 -17.62
CA VAL A 100 -7.28 8.26 -17.78
C VAL A 100 -7.45 8.99 -19.10
N VAL A 101 -7.71 8.27 -20.19
CA VAL A 101 -7.85 8.85 -21.54
C VAL A 101 -9.07 9.78 -21.65
N VAL A 102 -10.23 9.35 -21.17
CA VAL A 102 -11.47 10.13 -21.29
C VAL A 102 -11.67 11.14 -20.17
N ASN A 103 -10.70 11.26 -19.26
CA ASN A 103 -10.72 12.15 -18.12
C ASN A 103 -12.10 12.18 -17.43
N THR A 104 -12.51 11.04 -16.87
CA THR A 104 -13.87 10.83 -16.30
C THR A 104 -14.24 11.78 -15.16
N ASN A 105 -13.33 12.66 -14.75
CA ASN A 105 -13.50 13.67 -13.71
C ASN A 105 -14.12 14.98 -14.24
N GLN A 106 -14.45 15.08 -15.53
CA GLN A 106 -15.19 16.20 -16.12
C GLN A 106 -16.70 15.92 -16.18
N ASP A 107 -17.51 17.00 -16.20
CA ASP A 107 -18.96 16.89 -16.37
C ASP A 107 -19.30 16.13 -17.67
N LEU A 108 -20.06 15.04 -17.53
CA LEU A 108 -20.51 14.21 -18.66
C LEU A 108 -21.74 14.83 -19.33
N ASN A 109 -21.63 16.07 -19.80
CA ASN A 109 -22.62 16.69 -20.68
C ASN A 109 -22.59 16.04 -22.09
N ALA A 110 -23.58 16.34 -22.93
CA ALA A 110 -23.71 15.70 -24.25
C ALA A 110 -22.47 15.91 -25.14
N GLU A 111 -21.89 17.12 -25.12
CA GLU A 111 -20.70 17.47 -25.90
C GLU A 111 -19.46 16.71 -25.44
N ASN A 112 -19.20 16.68 -24.13
CA ASN A 112 -18.08 15.96 -23.53
C ASN A 112 -18.21 14.45 -23.76
N ARG A 113 -19.41 13.88 -23.71
CA ARG A 113 -19.66 12.48 -24.05
C ARG A 113 -19.32 12.18 -25.50
N LEU A 114 -19.78 13.00 -26.44
CA LEU A 114 -19.49 12.82 -27.86
C LEU A 114 -17.99 12.95 -28.14
N ARG A 115 -17.34 13.98 -27.59
CA ARG A 115 -15.90 14.18 -27.70
C ARG A 115 -15.11 12.98 -27.18
N ASN A 116 -15.45 12.49 -25.98
CA ASN A 116 -14.79 11.32 -25.39
C ASN A 116 -15.02 10.06 -26.22
N ALA A 117 -16.20 9.87 -26.80
CA ALA A 117 -16.50 8.76 -27.68
C ALA A 117 -15.66 8.82 -28.98
N LEU A 118 -15.53 10.01 -29.59
CA LEU A 118 -14.69 10.22 -30.78
C LEU A 118 -13.21 9.96 -30.47
N THR A 119 -12.69 10.49 -29.37
CA THR A 119 -11.30 10.25 -28.93
C THR A 119 -11.04 8.76 -28.71
N LEU A 120 -11.96 8.05 -28.04
CA LEU A 120 -11.81 6.60 -27.88
C LEU A 120 -11.87 5.85 -29.21
N ALA A 121 -12.77 6.24 -30.12
CA ALA A 121 -12.87 5.62 -31.44
C ALA A 121 -11.56 5.80 -32.22
N GLU A 122 -10.98 7.00 -32.24
CA GLU A 122 -9.70 7.28 -32.90
C GLU A 122 -8.55 6.42 -32.34
N LEU A 123 -8.48 6.28 -31.02
CA LEU A 123 -7.47 5.48 -30.33
C LEU A 123 -7.62 3.97 -30.53
N LEU A 124 -8.83 3.49 -30.83
CA LEU A 124 -9.09 2.07 -31.11
C LEU A 124 -8.90 1.72 -32.58
N VAL A 125 -9.20 2.65 -33.48
CA VAL A 125 -9.07 2.44 -34.94
C VAL A 125 -7.62 2.63 -35.40
N THR A 126 -6.86 3.50 -34.73
CA THR A 126 -5.44 3.73 -35.05
C THR A 126 -4.56 2.91 -34.10
N PRO A 127 -3.84 1.88 -34.57
CA PRO A 127 -2.98 1.10 -33.70
C PRO A 127 -1.81 1.96 -33.23
N GLN A 128 -1.92 2.47 -32.01
CA GLN A 128 -0.85 3.18 -31.31
C GLN A 128 -0.53 2.44 -30.02
N PRO A 129 0.76 2.27 -29.69
CA PRO A 129 1.15 1.76 -28.38
C PRO A 129 0.57 2.58 -27.25
N LEU A 130 0.27 1.91 -26.13
CA LEU A 130 -0.19 2.56 -24.92
C LEU A 130 0.86 3.56 -24.43
N ARG A 131 0.46 4.83 -24.36
CA ARG A 131 1.21 5.87 -23.66
C ARG A 131 1.19 5.59 -22.16
N ALA A 132 2.22 6.08 -21.47
CA ALA A 132 2.29 6.00 -20.02
C ALA A 132 1.02 6.57 -19.37
N PHE A 133 0.39 5.79 -18.50
CA PHE A 133 -0.76 6.20 -17.72
C PHE A 133 -0.57 5.85 -16.25
N LYS A 134 -1.45 6.36 -15.39
CA LYS A 134 -1.44 6.05 -13.96
C LYS A 134 -2.71 5.30 -13.61
N ILE A 135 -2.58 4.26 -12.79
CA ILE A 135 -3.73 3.59 -12.19
C ILE A 135 -4.19 4.43 -10.99
N GLU A 136 -5.40 4.95 -11.04
CA GLU A 136 -5.95 5.76 -9.95
C GLU A 136 -6.29 4.90 -8.72
N LYS A 137 -5.76 5.31 -7.57
CA LYS A 137 -6.00 4.65 -6.27
C LYS A 137 -7.49 4.55 -5.93
N GLY A 138 -8.27 5.58 -6.26
CA GLY A 138 -9.68 5.72 -5.87
C GLY A 138 -9.88 6.00 -4.37
N GLY A 139 -11.09 6.41 -3.98
CA GLY A 139 -11.59 6.33 -2.60
C GLY A 139 -10.82 7.07 -1.50
N GLY A 140 -9.98 8.05 -1.83
CA GLY A 140 -9.27 8.88 -0.83
C GLY A 140 -7.98 8.27 -0.26
N GLY A 141 -7.47 7.17 -0.81
CA GLY A 141 -6.12 6.66 -0.54
C GLY A 141 -5.92 5.94 0.79
N ASN A 142 -6.97 5.66 1.58
CA ASN A 142 -6.84 4.97 2.87
C ASN A 142 -6.65 3.45 2.69
N TRP A 143 -5.39 3.00 2.58
CA TRP A 143 -5.07 1.58 2.35
C TRP A 143 -5.18 0.73 3.62
N ASN A 144 -6.25 -0.06 3.73
CA ASN A 144 -6.32 -1.22 4.61
C ASN A 144 -6.33 -2.52 3.78
N ASP A 145 -6.37 -3.68 4.45
CA ASP A 145 -6.41 -4.99 3.80
C ASP A 145 -7.58 -5.14 2.82
N THR A 146 -8.77 -4.64 3.19
CA THR A 146 -9.97 -4.70 2.34
C THR A 146 -9.82 -3.84 1.08
N ALA A 147 -9.39 -2.58 1.22
CA ALA A 147 -9.16 -1.67 0.09
C ALA A 147 -8.07 -2.21 -0.86
N ILE A 148 -7.05 -2.88 -0.32
CA ILE A 148 -6.02 -3.53 -1.13
C ILE A 148 -6.61 -4.72 -1.90
N GLU A 149 -7.41 -5.58 -1.25
CA GLU A 149 -8.10 -6.71 -1.89
C GLU A 149 -9.02 -6.22 -3.02
N GLU A 150 -9.84 -5.20 -2.76
CA GLU A 150 -10.74 -4.57 -3.73
C GLU A 150 -9.97 -3.96 -4.92
N MET A 151 -8.82 -3.33 -4.66
CA MET A 151 -8.01 -2.75 -5.73
C MET A 151 -7.41 -3.83 -6.64
N LEU A 152 -6.91 -4.92 -6.08
CA LEU A 152 -6.37 -6.03 -6.87
C LEU A 152 -7.49 -6.72 -7.67
N ASP A 153 -8.67 -6.93 -7.08
CA ASP A 153 -9.83 -7.49 -7.78
C ASP A 153 -10.31 -6.57 -8.92
N ARG A 154 -10.35 -5.25 -8.70
CA ARG A 154 -10.64 -4.25 -9.75
C ARG A 154 -9.68 -4.35 -10.93
N LEU A 155 -8.42 -4.72 -10.70
CA LEU A 155 -7.41 -4.93 -11.73
C LEU A 155 -7.45 -6.35 -12.33
N GLY A 156 -8.34 -7.22 -11.86
CA GLY A 156 -8.45 -8.62 -12.27
C GLY A 156 -7.28 -9.48 -11.78
N LEU A 157 -6.60 -9.06 -10.70
CA LEU A 157 -5.45 -9.74 -10.13
C LEU A 157 -5.85 -10.56 -8.92
N ARG A 158 -5.37 -11.81 -8.85
CA ARG A 158 -5.70 -12.72 -7.75
C ARG A 158 -4.67 -12.63 -6.62
N LEU A 159 -5.09 -12.13 -5.47
CA LEU A 159 -4.29 -12.21 -4.24
C LEU A 159 -4.48 -13.57 -3.55
N VAL A 160 -3.48 -14.45 -3.68
CA VAL A 160 -3.44 -15.72 -2.96
C VAL A 160 -2.58 -15.58 -1.71
N LEU A 161 -3.24 -15.54 -0.55
CA LEU A 161 -2.59 -15.50 0.75
C LEU A 161 -2.45 -16.91 1.33
N ALA A 162 -1.28 -17.20 1.92
CA ALA A 162 -1.12 -18.37 2.77
C ALA A 162 -2.12 -18.30 3.95
N PRO A 163 -2.65 -19.43 4.45
CA PRO A 163 -3.62 -19.43 5.55
C PRO A 163 -3.14 -18.65 6.78
N THR A 164 -1.86 -18.78 7.13
CA THR A 164 -1.23 -18.06 8.24
C THR A 164 -1.26 -16.55 8.06
N VAL A 165 -0.94 -16.05 6.85
CA VAL A 165 -0.96 -14.62 6.52
C VAL A 165 -2.40 -14.08 6.54
N ARG A 166 -3.35 -14.82 5.96
CA ARG A 166 -4.77 -14.44 5.97
C ARG A 166 -5.30 -14.31 7.39
N THR A 167 -5.03 -15.30 8.24
CA THR A 167 -5.44 -15.29 9.64
C THR A 167 -4.79 -14.14 10.39
N ALA A 168 -3.49 -13.87 10.19
CA ALA A 168 -2.80 -12.76 10.83
C ALA A 168 -3.37 -11.40 10.41
N ALA A 169 -3.63 -11.19 9.13
CA ALA A 169 -4.17 -9.94 8.60
C ALA A 169 -5.60 -9.62 9.06
N LYS A 170 -6.40 -10.66 9.37
CA LYS A 170 -7.78 -10.50 9.87
C LYS A 170 -7.90 -10.71 11.39
N ARG A 171 -6.80 -11.02 12.09
CA ARG A 171 -6.80 -11.21 13.55
C ARG A 171 -7.16 -9.89 14.21
N ARG A 172 -8.16 -9.90 15.09
CA ARG A 172 -8.58 -8.71 15.83
C ARG A 172 -7.47 -8.27 16.78
N VAL A 173 -7.01 -7.04 16.60
CA VAL A 173 -5.97 -6.44 17.46
C VAL A 173 -6.60 -5.44 18.42
N ARG A 174 -7.52 -4.60 17.93
CA ARG A 174 -8.25 -3.62 18.73
C ARG A 174 -9.69 -3.56 18.25
N ASP A 175 -10.64 -3.60 19.19
CA ASP A 175 -12.07 -3.67 18.89
C ASP A 175 -12.39 -4.88 17.97
N LYS A 176 -12.81 -4.58 16.72
CA LYS A 176 -13.10 -5.55 15.66
C LYS A 176 -12.09 -5.45 14.51
N ASP A 177 -11.08 -4.60 14.62
CA ASP A 177 -10.17 -4.22 13.54
C ASP A 177 -8.93 -5.14 13.50
N GLY A 178 -8.54 -5.52 12.27
CA GLY A 178 -7.26 -6.19 12.00
C GLY A 178 -6.07 -5.24 12.01
N PRO A 179 -4.82 -5.73 11.90
CA PRO A 179 -3.62 -4.90 12.02
C PRO A 179 -3.60 -3.70 11.06
N LEU A 180 -3.90 -3.91 9.77
CA LEU A 180 -3.90 -2.84 8.77
C LEU A 180 -5.00 -1.81 9.07
N ALA A 181 -6.22 -2.27 9.38
CA ALA A 181 -7.33 -1.38 9.73
C ALA A 181 -7.01 -0.52 10.97
N VAL A 182 -6.36 -1.09 11.99
CA VAL A 182 -5.88 -0.35 13.17
C VAL A 182 -4.88 0.73 12.78
N VAL A 183 -3.88 0.40 11.95
CA VAL A 183 -2.88 1.37 11.46
C VAL A 183 -3.55 2.55 10.75
N VAL A 184 -4.46 2.28 9.81
CA VAL A 184 -5.18 3.34 9.09
C VAL A 184 -6.01 4.20 10.04
N LYS A 185 -6.78 3.57 10.93
CA LYS A 185 -7.66 4.25 11.88
C LYS A 185 -6.88 5.17 12.81
N LEU A 186 -5.79 4.69 13.40
CA LEU A 186 -4.99 5.48 14.33
C LEU A 186 -4.19 6.56 13.62
N ARG A 187 -3.59 6.28 12.45
CA ARG A 187 -2.94 7.30 11.62
C ARG A 187 -3.92 8.42 11.24
N ASN A 188 -5.14 8.09 10.81
CA ASN A 188 -6.15 9.08 10.45
C ASN A 188 -6.57 9.94 11.65
N LYS A 189 -6.79 9.34 12.82
CA LYS A 189 -7.10 10.10 14.03
C LYS A 189 -5.97 11.06 14.42
N LEU A 190 -4.71 10.62 14.31
CA LEU A 190 -3.54 11.48 14.54
C LEU A 190 -3.46 12.62 13.52
N ALA A 191 -3.60 12.30 12.23
CA ALA A 191 -3.48 13.28 11.14
C ALA A 191 -4.60 14.34 11.14
N HIS A 192 -5.82 13.96 11.54
CA HIS A 192 -6.93 14.88 11.68
C HIS A 192 -6.96 15.61 13.03
N GLY A 193 -6.01 15.34 13.92
CA GLY A 193 -5.94 15.95 15.26
C GLY A 193 -7.07 15.52 16.20
N SER A 194 -7.77 14.41 15.91
CA SER A 194 -8.84 13.88 16.76
C SER A 194 -8.32 13.23 18.04
N ILE A 195 -7.05 12.82 18.04
CA ILE A 195 -6.28 12.38 19.21
C ILE A 195 -4.86 12.92 19.10
N SER A 196 -4.21 13.18 20.23
CA SER A 196 -2.79 13.51 20.31
C SER A 196 -1.92 12.26 20.24
N PHE A 197 -0.62 12.44 19.96
CA PHE A 197 0.37 11.34 19.99
C PHE A 197 0.46 10.70 21.38
N LYS A 198 0.43 11.51 22.45
CA LYS A 198 0.44 11.02 23.83
C LYS A 198 -0.76 10.11 24.10
N GLU A 199 -1.98 10.56 23.79
CA GLU A 199 -3.20 9.77 23.98
C GLU A 199 -3.19 8.48 23.16
N CYS A 200 -2.65 8.53 21.94
CA CYS A 200 -2.55 7.37 21.07
C CYS A 200 -1.58 6.32 21.63
N GLY A 201 -0.42 6.74 22.13
CA GLY A 201 0.64 5.83 22.58
C GLY A 201 0.49 5.33 24.01
N ALA A 202 -0.25 6.04 24.86
CA ALA A 202 -0.47 5.69 26.27
C ALA A 202 -1.04 4.27 26.46
N ASN A 203 -1.85 3.81 25.50
CA ASN A 203 -2.49 2.49 25.54
C ASN A 203 -1.75 1.41 24.72
N GLU A 204 -0.52 1.69 24.28
CA GLU A 204 0.29 0.77 23.48
C GLU A 204 1.47 0.20 24.27
N THR A 205 1.84 -1.03 23.94
CA THR A 205 3.10 -1.66 24.35
C THR A 205 3.94 -1.96 23.11
N VAL A 206 5.26 -1.98 23.23
CA VAL A 206 6.13 -2.21 22.07
C VAL A 206 5.92 -3.62 21.50
N ILE A 207 5.62 -4.60 22.36
CA ILE A 207 5.25 -5.97 21.97
C ILE A 207 4.03 -5.98 21.03
N ILE A 208 2.96 -5.23 21.36
CA ILE A 208 1.77 -5.15 20.51
C ILE A 208 2.11 -4.45 19.18
N LEU A 209 2.85 -3.34 19.24
CA LEU A 209 3.28 -2.59 18.05
C LEU A 209 4.10 -3.47 17.10
N ARG A 210 5.00 -4.30 17.63
CA ARG A 210 5.80 -5.27 16.87
C ARG A 210 4.94 -6.35 16.24
N ALA A 211 3.91 -6.83 16.95
CA ALA A 211 2.96 -7.78 16.38
C ALA A 211 2.15 -7.17 15.22
N ILE A 212 1.69 -5.92 15.35
CA ILE A 212 1.00 -5.19 14.28
C ILE A 212 1.93 -5.00 13.07
N ALA A 213 3.17 -4.56 13.31
CA ALA A 213 4.15 -4.34 12.27
C ALA A 213 4.48 -5.62 11.50
N ARG A 214 4.75 -6.73 12.22
CA ARG A 214 5.00 -8.03 11.61
C ARG A 214 3.83 -8.50 10.74
N ASP A 215 2.62 -8.47 11.29
CA ASP A 215 1.44 -8.99 10.58
C ASP A 215 1.11 -8.12 9.35
N THR A 216 1.27 -6.80 9.46
CA THR A 216 1.17 -5.85 8.35
C THR A 216 2.24 -6.16 7.28
N ALA A 217 3.49 -6.35 7.68
CA ALA A 217 4.59 -6.63 6.77
C ALA A 217 4.43 -7.97 6.04
N MET A 218 3.98 -9.03 6.74
CA MET A 218 3.69 -10.33 6.13
C MET A 218 2.61 -10.23 5.04
N TYR A 219 1.56 -9.45 5.29
CA TYR A 219 0.50 -9.20 4.33
C TYR A 219 1.03 -8.41 3.12
N LEU A 220 1.70 -7.28 3.34
CA LEU A 220 2.24 -6.44 2.27
C LEU A 220 3.26 -7.17 1.40
N ARG A 221 4.12 -8.01 1.99
CA ARG A 221 5.04 -8.86 1.22
C ARG A 221 4.29 -9.82 0.30
N SER A 222 3.17 -10.36 0.75
CA SER A 222 2.32 -11.24 -0.08
C SER A 222 1.70 -10.48 -1.25
N VAL A 223 1.32 -9.22 -1.03
CA VAL A 223 0.82 -8.30 -2.08
C VAL A 223 1.92 -7.98 -3.10
N VAL A 224 3.10 -7.56 -2.64
CA VAL A 224 4.26 -7.27 -3.49
C VAL A 224 4.58 -8.46 -4.40
N ARG A 225 4.72 -9.65 -3.82
CA ARG A 225 4.99 -10.87 -4.59
C ARG A 225 3.86 -11.23 -5.56
N ALA A 226 2.60 -10.95 -5.21
CA ALA A 226 1.49 -11.17 -6.13
C ALA A 226 1.56 -10.22 -7.34
N VAL A 227 1.90 -8.95 -7.10
CA VAL A 227 2.06 -7.95 -8.16
C VAL A 227 3.25 -8.28 -9.06
N GLU A 228 4.42 -8.62 -8.50
CA GLU A 228 5.59 -9.02 -9.28
C GLU A 228 5.28 -10.24 -10.16
N ARG A 229 4.68 -11.29 -9.60
CA ARG A 229 4.25 -12.46 -10.39
C ARG A 229 3.28 -12.12 -11.50
N SER A 230 2.32 -11.22 -11.24
CA SER A 230 1.37 -10.75 -12.24
C SER A 230 2.08 -10.02 -13.39
N ILE A 231 3.08 -9.19 -13.07
CA ILE A 231 3.90 -8.49 -14.08
C ILE A 231 4.69 -9.51 -14.91
N GLU A 232 5.39 -10.44 -14.27
CA GLU A 232 6.17 -11.50 -14.95
C GLU A 232 5.29 -12.34 -15.88
N ARG A 233 4.09 -12.71 -15.43
CA ARG A 233 3.12 -13.51 -16.19
C ARG A 233 2.28 -12.69 -17.16
N HIS A 234 2.50 -11.39 -17.25
CA HIS A 234 1.75 -10.46 -18.10
C HIS A 234 0.23 -10.60 -17.89
N GLU A 235 -0.22 -10.73 -16.63
CA GLU A 235 -1.64 -10.94 -16.29
C GLU A 235 -2.52 -9.73 -16.65
N PHE A 236 -1.90 -8.57 -16.90
CA PHE A 236 -2.52 -7.38 -17.47
C PHE A 236 -2.88 -7.50 -18.97
N LEU A 237 -2.39 -8.54 -19.66
CA LEU A 237 -2.74 -8.85 -21.05
C LEU A 237 -3.76 -10.00 -21.14
N VAL A 238 -4.58 -9.98 -22.21
CA VAL A 238 -5.41 -11.12 -22.58
C VAL A 238 -4.54 -12.35 -22.86
N PRO A 239 -4.99 -13.58 -22.54
CA PRO A 239 -4.15 -14.78 -22.67
C PRO A 239 -3.48 -14.96 -24.04
N ALA A 240 -4.19 -14.64 -25.13
CA ALA A 240 -3.68 -14.76 -26.50
C ALA A 240 -2.53 -13.80 -26.85
N ARG A 241 -2.27 -12.79 -26.02
CA ARG A 241 -1.23 -11.77 -26.25
C ARG A 241 -0.06 -11.85 -25.26
N ARG A 242 -0.12 -12.77 -24.31
CA ARG A 242 0.97 -12.97 -23.34
C ARG A 242 2.19 -13.56 -24.06
N PRO A 243 3.41 -13.05 -23.80
CA PRO A 243 4.62 -13.68 -24.31
C PRO A 243 4.70 -15.14 -23.85
N VAL A 244 5.10 -16.03 -24.76
CA VAL A 244 5.42 -17.42 -24.39
C VAL A 244 6.70 -17.39 -23.56
N PRO A 245 6.77 -18.09 -22.42
CA PRO A 245 8.03 -18.25 -21.68
C PRO A 245 9.08 -18.85 -22.60
N ALA A 246 10.25 -18.23 -22.68
CA ALA A 246 11.41 -18.78 -23.38
C ALA A 246 11.90 -20.06 -22.70
#